data_AF-A0A315QZL1-F1
#
_entry.id   AF-A0A315QZL1-F1
#
_cell.length_a   1.000
_cell.length_b   1.000
_cell.length_c   1.000
_cell.angle_alpha   90.00
_cell.angle_beta   90.00
_cell.angle_gamma   90.00
#
_symmetry.space_group_name_H-M   'P 1'
#
loop_
_entity.id
_entity.type
_entity.pdbx_description
1 polymer ?
#
loop_
_entity_poly.entity_id
_entity_poly.type
_entity_poly.pdbx_seq_one_letter_code
_entity_poly.pdbx_strand_id
1 'polypeptide(L)'
;KFEIEDLKIILRTILMENEEDYLSDNLIYIDRNQKINFNNLIQASSYEEIQEVLKELHYAEILDEFAEQYQQNKNLFQIEMTLDFHYFSRLNDLAAEFSNKDQKYFNKIIGTQIDLLNIQWIYRIKKYYNLSSGEILNYIIPFHFKITREELRKMSQVDNPNNLVKQISYAPYQRLLEKAVEDVNNIFERFFLNYIFMQLQQIKSESFFTISNILAYLYLREYELRDIITIIEGIRYSLPDDRIKNFLIRKEV
;
A
#
# COMPACT_ATOMS: atom_id res chain seq x y z
N LYS A 1 -5.83 -4.88 6.28
CA LYS A 1 -4.84 -5.08 5.21
C LYS A 1 -5.30 -6.16 4.24
N PHE A 2 -5.13 -7.45 4.53
CA PHE A 2 -5.48 -8.52 3.58
C PHE A 2 -6.94 -8.48 3.11
N GLU A 3 -7.91 -8.24 4.01
CA GLU A 3 -9.32 -8.07 3.62
C GLU A 3 -9.54 -6.91 2.61
N ILE A 4 -8.77 -5.82 2.71
CA ILE A 4 -8.85 -4.69 1.79
C ILE A 4 -8.14 -5.00 0.47
N GLU A 5 -7.00 -5.70 0.51
CA GLU A 5 -6.33 -6.17 -0.72
C GLU A 5 -7.22 -7.14 -1.49
N ASP A 6 -7.83 -8.10 -0.80
CA ASP A 6 -8.78 -9.05 -1.38
C ASP A 6 -9.99 -8.32 -1.98
N LEU A 7 -10.54 -7.31 -1.28
CA LEU A 7 -11.64 -6.51 -1.80
C LEU A 7 -11.24 -5.74 -3.08
N LYS A 8 -10.02 -5.17 -3.13
CA LYS A 8 -9.52 -4.51 -4.34
C LYS A 8 -9.36 -5.50 -5.50
N ILE A 9 -8.89 -6.72 -5.24
CA ILE A 9 -8.81 -7.79 -6.25
C ILE A 9 -10.21 -8.11 -6.78
N ILE A 10 -11.18 -8.35 -5.89
CA ILE A 10 -12.57 -8.64 -6.26
C ILE A 10 -13.16 -7.52 -7.13
N LEU A 11 -13.01 -6.26 -6.71
CA LEU A 11 -13.52 -5.12 -7.47
C LEU A 11 -12.91 -5.07 -8.88
N ARG A 12 -11.59 -5.23 -9.01
CA ARG A 12 -10.92 -5.24 -10.33
C ARG A 12 -11.40 -6.40 -11.20
N THR A 13 -11.44 -7.61 -10.66
CA THR A 13 -11.75 -8.79 -11.44
C THR A 13 -13.21 -8.80 -11.90
N ILE A 14 -14.16 -8.52 -11.01
CA ILE A 14 -15.59 -8.50 -11.35
C ILE A 14 -15.93 -7.34 -12.28
N LEU A 15 -15.36 -6.16 -12.05
CA LEU A 15 -15.81 -4.95 -12.71
C LEU A 15 -14.99 -4.54 -13.95
N MET A 16 -13.78 -5.06 -14.10
CA MET A 16 -12.87 -4.69 -15.20
C MET A 16 -12.43 -5.89 -16.06
N GLU A 17 -12.08 -7.02 -15.45
CA GLU A 17 -11.36 -8.11 -16.14
C GLU A 17 -12.27 -9.28 -16.58
N ASN A 18 -13.45 -9.47 -15.96
CA ASN A 18 -14.40 -10.57 -16.24
C ASN A 18 -13.76 -11.98 -16.18
N GLU A 19 -12.72 -12.19 -15.35
CA GLU A 19 -12.03 -13.47 -15.19
C GLU A 19 -12.34 -14.08 -13.80
N GLU A 20 -13.53 -14.67 -13.63
CA GLU A 20 -14.00 -15.24 -12.35
C GLU A 20 -13.04 -16.32 -11.78
N ASP A 21 -12.38 -17.09 -12.65
CA ASP A 21 -11.42 -18.13 -12.25
C ASP A 21 -10.21 -17.55 -11.48
N TYR A 22 -9.90 -16.25 -11.68
CA TYR A 22 -8.79 -15.57 -11.00
C TYR A 22 -9.04 -15.35 -9.51
N LEU A 23 -10.29 -15.35 -9.05
CA LEU A 23 -10.62 -15.03 -7.64
C LEU A 23 -10.31 -16.16 -6.67
N SER A 24 -10.57 -17.41 -7.05
CA SER A 24 -10.47 -18.52 -6.10
C SER A 24 -9.04 -18.82 -5.64
N ASP A 25 -8.04 -18.57 -6.48
CA ASP A 25 -6.63 -18.84 -6.20
C ASP A 25 -5.87 -17.66 -5.57
N ASN A 26 -6.43 -16.45 -5.61
CA ASN A 26 -5.70 -15.22 -5.25
C ASN A 26 -6.21 -14.52 -3.98
N LEU A 27 -7.31 -14.96 -3.38
CA LEU A 27 -7.87 -14.37 -2.16
C LEU A 27 -7.31 -15.05 -0.91
N ILE A 28 -6.90 -14.26 0.08
CA ILE A 28 -6.12 -14.75 1.23
C ILE A 28 -6.96 -14.82 2.52
N TYR A 29 -7.91 -13.90 2.69
CA TYR A 29 -8.51 -13.59 3.99
C TYR A 29 -10.00 -13.28 3.96
N ILE A 30 -10.53 -12.72 2.88
CA ILE A 30 -11.90 -12.22 2.82
C ILE A 30 -12.96 -13.31 3.06
N ASP A 31 -12.65 -14.54 2.70
CA ASP A 31 -13.46 -15.75 2.96
C ASP A 31 -13.56 -16.11 4.46
N ARG A 32 -12.65 -15.59 5.30
CA ARG A 32 -12.64 -15.83 6.75
C ARG A 32 -13.56 -14.88 7.50
N ASN A 33 -13.97 -13.77 6.89
CA ASN A 33 -14.87 -12.83 7.52
C ASN A 33 -16.30 -13.36 7.41
N GLN A 34 -16.80 -13.92 8.51
CA GLN A 34 -18.14 -14.52 8.58
C GLN A 34 -19.29 -13.53 8.32
N LYS A 35 -19.02 -12.21 8.38
CA LYS A 35 -20.02 -11.20 8.04
C LYS A 35 -20.14 -10.97 6.54
N ILE A 36 -19.14 -11.38 5.76
CA ILE A 36 -19.17 -11.29 4.30
C ILE A 36 -19.79 -12.58 3.77
N ASN A 37 -20.88 -12.46 3.02
CA ASN A 37 -21.36 -13.59 2.24
C ASN A 37 -20.46 -13.76 1.01
N PHE A 38 -19.35 -14.49 1.20
CA PHE A 38 -18.33 -14.69 0.19
C PHE A 38 -18.89 -15.25 -1.13
N ASN A 39 -19.79 -16.24 -1.05
CA ASN A 39 -20.39 -16.84 -2.24
C ASN A 39 -21.20 -15.81 -3.05
N ASN A 40 -21.97 -14.95 -2.38
CA ASN A 40 -22.70 -13.88 -3.07
C ASN A 40 -21.74 -12.81 -3.61
N LEU A 41 -20.63 -12.54 -2.91
CA LEU A 41 -19.66 -11.52 -3.32
C LEU A 41 -18.95 -11.92 -4.62
N ILE A 42 -18.51 -13.17 -4.75
CA ILE A 42 -17.82 -13.65 -5.97
C ILE A 42 -18.77 -13.87 -7.15
N GLN A 43 -20.06 -14.06 -6.87
CA GLN A 43 -21.10 -14.20 -7.90
C GLN A 43 -21.68 -12.84 -8.34
N ALA A 44 -21.30 -11.76 -7.67
CA ALA A 44 -21.73 -10.43 -8.07
C ALA A 44 -21.16 -10.11 -9.45
N SER A 45 -21.99 -9.50 -10.29
CA SER A 45 -21.68 -9.15 -11.68
C SER A 45 -21.72 -7.64 -11.94
N SER A 46 -22.07 -6.87 -10.91
CA SER A 46 -22.23 -5.42 -10.99
C SER A 46 -21.78 -4.74 -9.71
N TYR A 47 -21.54 -3.43 -9.80
CA TYR A 47 -21.15 -2.62 -8.66
C TYR A 47 -22.25 -2.61 -7.59
N GLU A 48 -23.50 -2.52 -8.04
CA GLU A 48 -24.69 -2.49 -7.20
C GLU A 48 -24.88 -3.81 -6.42
N GLU A 49 -24.61 -4.95 -7.06
CA GLU A 49 -24.63 -6.26 -6.38
C GLU A 49 -23.52 -6.37 -5.32
N ILE A 50 -22.31 -5.89 -5.64
CA ILE A 50 -21.21 -5.84 -4.66
C ILE A 50 -21.59 -4.94 -3.47
N GLN A 51 -22.18 -3.77 -3.72
CA GLN A 51 -22.66 -2.87 -2.66
C GLN A 51 -23.66 -3.56 -1.75
N GLU A 52 -24.66 -4.26 -2.30
CA GLU A 52 -25.67 -4.92 -1.49
C GLU A 52 -25.07 -6.03 -0.61
N VAL A 53 -24.09 -6.79 -1.12
CA VAL A 53 -23.38 -7.81 -0.33
C VAL A 53 -22.55 -7.20 0.80
N LEU A 54 -21.98 -6.01 0.60
CA LEU A 54 -21.09 -5.35 1.55
C LEU A 54 -21.77 -4.30 2.44
N LYS A 55 -23.08 -4.10 2.29
CA LYS A 55 -23.89 -3.02 2.88
C LYS A 55 -23.82 -2.88 4.40
N GLU A 56 -23.67 -3.99 5.12
CA GLU A 56 -23.59 -4.00 6.60
C GLU A 56 -22.15 -3.91 7.12
N LEU A 57 -21.17 -3.73 6.23
CA LEU A 57 -19.75 -3.70 6.56
C LEU A 57 -19.21 -2.29 6.50
N HIS A 58 -18.05 -2.10 7.14
CA HIS A 58 -17.36 -0.82 7.21
C HIS A 58 -16.90 -0.26 5.85
N TYR A 59 -17.06 -1.02 4.76
CA TYR A 59 -16.72 -0.61 3.39
C TYR A 59 -17.89 0.01 2.63
N ALA A 60 -19.13 -0.19 3.10
CA ALA A 60 -20.34 0.23 2.40
C ALA A 60 -20.34 1.73 2.10
N GLU A 61 -20.04 2.55 3.10
CA GLU A 61 -20.02 4.02 2.97
C GLU A 61 -19.08 4.50 1.85
N ILE A 62 -17.93 3.83 1.70
CA ILE A 62 -16.95 4.15 0.65
C ILE A 62 -17.54 3.79 -0.71
N LEU A 63 -18.15 2.60 -0.85
CA LEU A 63 -18.73 2.21 -2.12
C LEU A 63 -19.92 3.11 -2.50
N ASP A 64 -20.72 3.53 -1.52
CA ASP A 64 -21.86 4.43 -1.73
C ASP A 64 -21.40 5.83 -2.16
N GLU A 65 -20.35 6.38 -1.53
CA GLU A 65 -19.79 7.69 -1.86
C GLU A 65 -19.36 7.77 -3.34
N PHE A 66 -18.76 6.70 -3.87
CA PHE A 66 -18.21 6.68 -5.23
C PHE A 66 -19.14 6.05 -6.28
N ALA A 67 -20.36 5.63 -5.93
CA ALA A 67 -21.26 4.92 -6.82
C ALA A 67 -21.58 5.69 -8.11
N GLU A 68 -22.03 6.95 -7.99
CA GLU A 68 -22.37 7.80 -9.14
C GLU A 68 -21.14 8.05 -10.03
N GLN A 69 -20.00 8.34 -9.40
CA GLN A 69 -18.76 8.60 -10.14
C GLN A 69 -18.30 7.36 -10.89
N TYR A 70 -18.33 6.19 -10.25
CA TYR A 70 -17.98 4.92 -10.88
C TYR A 70 -18.90 4.60 -12.06
N GLN A 71 -20.21 4.83 -11.93
CA GLN A 71 -21.14 4.66 -13.05
C GLN A 71 -20.80 5.53 -14.26
N GLN A 72 -20.32 6.76 -14.03
CA GLN A 72 -19.97 7.72 -15.09
C GLN A 72 -18.65 7.39 -15.79
N ASN A 73 -17.61 6.99 -15.05
CA ASN A 73 -16.25 6.91 -15.59
C ASN A 73 -15.60 5.52 -15.51
N LYS A 74 -16.26 4.54 -14.86
CA LYS A 74 -15.77 3.18 -14.63
C LYS A 74 -14.35 3.13 -14.02
N ASN A 75 -14.01 4.12 -13.20
CA ASN A 75 -12.69 4.25 -12.61
C ASN A 75 -12.70 3.82 -11.13
N LEU A 76 -12.06 2.68 -10.84
CA LEU A 76 -11.92 2.15 -9.48
C LEU A 76 -10.83 2.81 -8.66
N PHE A 77 -9.95 3.60 -9.27
CA PHE A 77 -8.75 4.10 -8.61
C PHE A 77 -9.07 4.88 -7.32
N GLN A 78 -10.08 5.74 -7.33
CA GLN A 78 -10.49 6.48 -6.14
C GLN A 78 -11.05 5.60 -5.03
N ILE A 79 -11.82 4.56 -5.40
CA ILE A 79 -12.38 3.61 -4.45
C ILE A 79 -11.26 2.83 -3.76
N GLU A 80 -10.32 2.29 -4.53
CA GLU A 80 -9.18 1.53 -4.00
C GLU A 80 -8.32 2.38 -3.04
N MET A 81 -8.10 3.64 -3.41
CA MET A 81 -7.36 4.60 -2.60
C MET A 81 -8.09 4.92 -1.29
N THR A 82 -9.41 5.13 -1.33
CA THR A 82 -10.20 5.39 -0.13
C THR A 82 -10.28 4.17 0.78
N LEU A 83 -10.30 2.96 0.23
CA LEU A 83 -10.16 1.72 1.01
C LEU A 83 -8.81 1.68 1.74
N ASP A 84 -7.71 2.05 1.09
CA ASP A 84 -6.40 2.16 1.73
C ASP A 84 -6.40 3.26 2.82
N PHE A 85 -7.07 4.40 2.59
CA PHE A 85 -7.21 5.43 3.63
C PHE A 85 -7.99 4.94 4.84
N HIS A 86 -9.08 4.21 4.62
CA HIS A 86 -9.86 3.61 5.68
C HIS A 86 -9.03 2.63 6.51
N TYR A 87 -8.17 1.82 5.88
CA TYR A 87 -7.21 0.97 6.60
C TYR A 87 -6.31 1.78 7.53
N PHE A 88 -5.63 2.81 7.01
CA PHE A 88 -4.70 3.60 7.80
C PHE A 88 -5.39 4.44 8.88
N SER A 89 -6.58 4.97 8.60
CA SER A 89 -7.40 5.67 9.59
C SER A 89 -7.76 4.73 10.73
N ARG A 90 -8.25 3.52 10.41
CA ARG A 90 -8.63 2.56 11.44
C ARG A 90 -7.44 2.11 12.29
N LEU A 91 -6.27 1.95 11.67
CA LEU A 91 -5.03 1.68 12.39
C LEU A 91 -4.66 2.80 13.36
N ASN A 92 -4.79 4.06 12.94
CA ASN A 92 -4.51 5.22 13.80
C ASN A 92 -5.51 5.32 14.96
N ASP A 93 -6.79 5.06 14.72
CA ASP A 93 -7.83 5.05 15.77
C ASP A 93 -7.52 4.00 16.84
N LEU A 94 -7.15 2.78 16.41
CA LEU A 94 -6.77 1.70 17.33
C LEU A 94 -5.48 2.04 18.11
N ALA A 95 -4.54 2.75 17.48
CA ALA A 95 -3.30 3.17 18.12
C ALA A 95 -3.48 4.34 19.10
N ALA A 96 -4.64 5.00 19.11
CA ALA A 96 -4.92 6.09 20.06
C ALA A 96 -4.95 5.61 21.52
N GLU A 97 -5.26 4.33 21.75
CA GLU A 97 -5.30 3.70 23.08
C GLU A 97 -3.94 3.17 23.55
N PHE A 98 -2.90 3.27 22.72
CA PHE A 98 -1.59 2.70 23.03
C PHE A 98 -0.87 3.50 24.11
N SER A 99 -0.01 2.79 24.86
CA SER A 99 0.93 3.45 25.76
C SER A 99 1.89 4.35 24.97
N ASN A 100 2.44 5.39 25.59
CA ASN A 100 3.43 6.28 24.94
C ASN A 100 4.61 5.50 24.30
N LYS A 101 5.01 4.38 24.93
CA LYS A 101 6.08 3.52 24.43
C LYS A 101 5.66 2.78 23.15
N ASP A 102 4.47 2.18 23.16
CA ASP A 102 3.93 1.46 21.99
C ASP A 102 3.62 2.43 20.85
N GLN A 103 3.04 3.58 21.15
CA GLN A 103 2.70 4.61 20.17
C GLN A 103 3.95 5.14 19.44
N LYS A 104 5.07 5.32 20.15
CA LYS A 104 6.34 5.73 19.55
C LYS A 104 6.80 4.75 18.46
N TYR A 105 6.78 3.45 18.75
CA TYR A 105 7.23 2.42 17.80
C TYR A 105 6.20 2.17 16.70
N PHE A 106 4.90 2.21 17.03
CA PHE A 106 3.82 2.16 16.06
C PHE A 106 3.95 3.27 15.01
N ASN A 107 4.12 4.52 15.45
CA ASN A 107 4.33 5.66 14.56
C ASN A 107 5.62 5.52 13.73
N LYS A 108 6.68 4.92 14.30
CA LYS A 108 7.90 4.61 13.54
C LYS A 108 7.66 3.58 12.44
N ILE A 109 6.83 2.56 12.68
CA ILE A 109 6.52 1.52 11.68
C ILE A 109 5.52 2.05 10.65
N ILE A 110 4.31 2.38 11.10
CA ILE A 110 3.17 2.74 10.24
C ILE A 110 3.39 4.12 9.62
N GLY A 111 3.90 5.08 10.39
CA GLY A 111 4.20 6.41 9.88
C GLY A 111 5.28 6.40 8.79
N THR A 112 6.32 5.57 8.92
CA THR A 112 7.28 5.37 7.81
C THR A 112 6.61 4.75 6.59
N GLN A 113 5.76 3.73 6.75
CA GLN A 113 5.05 3.12 5.63
C GLN A 113 4.20 4.17 4.89
N ILE A 114 3.45 4.98 5.64
CA ILE A 114 2.61 6.05 5.10
C ILE A 114 3.43 7.09 4.33
N ASP A 115 4.52 7.60 4.93
CA ASP A 115 5.37 8.57 4.26
C ASP A 115 5.91 8.03 2.93
N LEU A 116 6.44 6.79 2.95
CA LEU A 116 7.04 6.18 1.77
C LEU A 116 5.99 5.86 0.69
N LEU A 117 4.80 5.41 1.08
CA LEU A 117 3.68 5.23 0.16
C LEU A 117 3.29 6.55 -0.50
N ASN A 118 3.17 7.62 0.27
CA ASN A 118 2.85 8.95 -0.26
C ASN A 118 3.92 9.46 -1.24
N ILE A 119 5.21 9.30 -0.93
CA ILE A 119 6.30 9.64 -1.85
C ILE A 119 6.19 8.83 -3.14
N GLN A 120 5.97 7.52 -3.03
CA GLN A 120 5.86 6.62 -4.16
C GLN A 120 4.66 6.96 -5.04
N TRP A 121 3.50 7.24 -4.44
CA TRP A 121 2.29 7.60 -5.16
C TRP A 121 2.44 8.94 -5.86
N ILE A 122 2.98 9.96 -5.20
CA ILE A 122 3.26 11.25 -5.87
C ILE A 122 4.21 11.03 -7.05
N TYR A 123 5.32 10.31 -6.85
CA TYR A 123 6.28 10.03 -7.92
C TYR A 123 5.62 9.31 -9.11
N ARG A 124 4.87 8.23 -8.85
CA ARG A 124 4.18 7.45 -9.90
C ARG A 124 3.12 8.26 -10.61
N ILE A 125 2.30 9.01 -9.88
CA ILE A 125 1.27 9.86 -10.46
C ILE A 125 1.93 10.87 -11.39
N LYS A 126 2.95 11.60 -10.94
CA LYS A 126 3.64 12.58 -11.80
C LYS A 126 4.37 11.96 -13.00
N LYS A 127 4.86 10.72 -12.87
CA LYS A 127 5.62 10.05 -13.94
C LYS A 127 4.72 9.47 -15.03
N TYR A 128 3.55 8.96 -14.66
CA TYR A 128 2.70 8.17 -15.57
C TYR A 128 1.35 8.82 -15.87
N TYR A 129 0.94 9.86 -15.12
CA TYR A 129 -0.36 10.49 -15.23
C TYR A 129 -0.23 12.02 -15.26
N ASN A 130 -1.13 12.68 -15.99
CA ASN A 130 -1.15 14.14 -16.12
C ASN A 130 -2.19 14.76 -15.19
N LEU A 131 -2.07 14.47 -13.89
CA LEU A 131 -2.96 15.04 -12.87
C LEU A 131 -2.43 16.38 -12.35
N SER A 132 -3.34 17.30 -12.04
CA SER A 132 -3.00 18.56 -11.39
C SER A 132 -2.51 18.32 -9.96
N SER A 133 -1.76 19.28 -9.42
CA SER A 133 -1.28 19.21 -8.03
C SER A 133 -2.39 19.08 -6.99
N GLY A 134 -3.57 19.64 -7.27
CA GLY A 134 -4.75 19.52 -6.40
C GLY A 134 -5.31 18.09 -6.42
N GLU A 135 -5.44 17.50 -7.60
CA GLU A 135 -5.88 16.12 -7.75
C GLU A 135 -4.91 15.14 -7.08
N ILE A 136 -3.60 15.31 -7.27
CA ILE A 136 -2.57 14.46 -6.63
C ILE A 136 -2.77 14.43 -5.11
N LEU A 137 -3.09 15.56 -4.48
CA LEU A 137 -3.25 15.64 -3.03
C LEU A 137 -4.52 14.93 -2.52
N ASN A 138 -5.50 14.68 -3.39
CA ASN A 138 -6.66 13.84 -3.06
C ASN A 138 -6.32 12.34 -3.12
N TYR A 139 -5.20 11.98 -3.74
CA TYR A 139 -4.72 10.59 -3.90
C TYR A 139 -3.58 10.23 -2.96
N ILE A 140 -3.35 10.98 -1.88
CA ILE A 140 -2.34 10.63 -0.88
C ILE A 140 -2.98 10.43 0.48
N ILE A 141 -2.38 9.56 1.28
CA ILE A 141 -2.83 9.26 2.64
C ILE A 141 -2.76 10.56 3.46
N PRO A 142 -3.85 11.00 4.11
CA PRO A 142 -3.91 12.27 4.84
C PRO A 142 -3.21 12.21 6.21
N PHE A 143 -2.23 11.32 6.37
CA PHE A 143 -1.41 11.13 7.56
C PHE A 143 0.06 11.25 7.18
N HIS A 144 0.90 11.63 8.14
CA HIS A 144 2.32 11.82 7.87
C HIS A 144 3.14 11.65 9.16
N PHE A 145 4.44 11.37 9.01
CA PHE A 145 5.35 11.14 10.13
C PHE A 145 6.63 11.97 10.08
N LYS A 146 7.53 11.66 9.14
CA LYS A 146 8.78 12.41 8.91
C LYS A 146 8.66 13.40 7.77
N ILE A 147 7.73 13.17 6.84
CA ILE A 147 7.37 14.16 5.83
C ILE A 147 6.27 15.05 6.39
N THR A 148 6.31 16.33 6.05
CA THR A 148 5.27 17.29 6.40
C THR A 148 4.24 17.42 5.29
N ARG A 149 3.03 17.86 5.64
CA ARG A 149 1.99 18.20 4.66
C ARG A 149 2.46 19.26 3.64
N GLU A 150 3.29 20.20 4.07
CA GLU A 150 3.85 21.22 3.18
C GLU A 150 4.81 20.61 2.15
N GLU A 151 5.67 19.68 2.56
CA GLU A 151 6.55 18.95 1.64
C GLU A 151 5.74 18.10 0.65
N LEU A 152 4.68 17.41 1.08
CA LEU A 152 3.75 16.68 0.19
C LEU A 152 3.14 17.62 -0.87
N ARG A 153 2.71 18.81 -0.45
CA ARG A 153 2.19 19.83 -1.37
C ARG A 153 3.25 20.35 -2.34
N LYS A 154 4.47 20.63 -1.86
CA LYS A 154 5.58 21.05 -2.72
C LYS A 154 5.94 19.96 -3.73
N MET A 155 5.96 18.71 -3.29
CA MET A 155 6.18 17.54 -4.14
C MET A 155 5.13 17.45 -5.26
N SER A 156 3.84 17.60 -4.95
CA SER A 156 2.79 17.54 -5.99
C SER A 156 2.90 18.66 -7.04
N GLN A 157 3.62 19.76 -6.74
CA GLN A 157 3.85 20.90 -7.62
C GLN A 157 5.11 20.77 -8.50
N VAL A 158 5.97 19.78 -8.28
CA VAL A 158 7.22 19.63 -9.05
C VAL A 158 6.94 19.12 -10.46
N ASP A 159 7.31 19.83 -11.52
CA ASP A 159 7.02 19.38 -12.90
C ASP A 159 7.71 18.05 -13.27
N ASN A 160 9.00 17.93 -12.96
CA ASN A 160 9.77 16.71 -13.25
C ASN A 160 9.81 15.78 -12.02
N PRO A 161 9.25 14.55 -12.09
CA PRO A 161 9.25 13.59 -10.98
C PRO A 161 10.64 13.34 -10.36
N ASN A 162 11.71 13.39 -11.14
CA ASN A 162 13.07 13.16 -10.63
C ASN A 162 13.56 14.30 -9.72
N ASN A 163 12.95 15.48 -9.78
CA ASN A 163 13.25 16.60 -8.89
C ASN A 163 12.50 16.52 -7.54
N LEU A 164 11.62 15.53 -7.34
CA LEU A 164 10.88 15.35 -6.07
C LEU A 164 11.79 15.23 -4.86
N VAL A 165 12.94 14.58 -5.03
CA VAL A 165 14.00 14.47 -4.03
C VAL A 165 14.34 15.79 -3.34
N LYS A 166 14.37 16.89 -4.10
CA LYS A 166 14.77 18.21 -3.59
C LYS A 166 13.77 18.80 -2.58
N GLN A 167 12.57 18.23 -2.51
CA GLN A 167 11.52 18.69 -1.60
C GLN A 167 11.49 17.91 -0.29
N ILE A 168 12.32 16.88 -0.13
CA ILE A 168 12.37 16.04 1.07
C ILE A 168 13.48 16.54 1.99
N SER A 169 13.13 17.07 3.16
CA SER A 169 14.10 17.51 4.16
C SER A 169 14.70 16.37 4.97
N TYR A 170 13.96 15.27 5.15
CA TYR A 170 14.44 14.12 5.90
C TYR A 170 15.47 13.33 5.09
N ALA A 171 16.75 13.56 5.40
CA ALA A 171 17.89 13.02 4.64
C ALA A 171 17.84 11.50 4.36
N PRO A 172 17.36 10.62 5.28
CA PRO A 172 17.22 9.19 4.95
C PRO A 172 16.25 8.92 3.80
N TYR A 173 15.10 9.59 3.76
CA TYR A 173 14.15 9.44 2.64
C TYR A 173 14.67 10.08 1.37
N GLN A 174 15.34 11.23 1.48
CA GLN A 174 15.96 11.89 0.34
C GLN A 174 16.95 10.94 -0.37
N ARG A 175 17.93 10.40 0.38
CA ARG A 175 18.93 9.47 -0.16
C ARG A 175 18.30 8.19 -0.71
N LEU A 176 17.25 7.69 -0.04
CA LEU A 176 16.52 6.52 -0.50
C LEU A 176 15.86 6.76 -1.86
N LEU A 177 15.23 7.93 -2.02
CA LEU A 177 14.59 8.32 -3.27
C LEU A 177 15.61 8.57 -4.39
N GLU A 178 16.76 9.18 -4.10
CA GLU A 178 17.87 9.36 -5.06
C GLU A 178 18.26 8.01 -5.68
N LYS A 179 18.56 7.04 -4.81
CA LYS A 179 18.92 5.68 -5.24
C LYS A 179 17.79 4.99 -6.03
N ALA A 180 16.54 5.14 -5.58
CA ALA A 180 15.40 4.49 -6.22
C ALA A 180 15.10 5.07 -7.62
N VAL A 181 15.35 6.35 -7.85
CA VAL A 181 15.19 7.01 -9.15
C VAL A 181 16.30 6.63 -10.14
N GLU A 182 17.51 6.40 -9.64
CA GLU A 182 18.67 5.98 -10.44
C GLU A 182 18.66 4.48 -10.78
N ASP A 183 17.81 3.68 -10.13
CA ASP A 183 17.75 2.24 -10.39
C ASP A 183 17.32 1.94 -11.84
N VAL A 184 18.24 1.32 -12.57
CA VAL A 184 18.06 0.90 -13.97
C VAL A 184 16.90 -0.09 -14.12
N ASN A 185 16.61 -0.87 -13.07
CA ASN A 185 15.49 -1.82 -13.09
C ASN A 185 14.13 -1.15 -12.83
N ASN A 186 14.11 0.14 -12.47
CA ASN A 186 12.92 0.90 -12.07
C ASN A 186 12.11 0.23 -10.94
N ILE A 187 12.74 -0.56 -10.07
CA ILE A 187 12.05 -1.28 -8.98
C ILE A 187 11.97 -0.39 -7.75
N PHE A 188 11.31 0.75 -7.92
CA PHE A 188 11.22 1.81 -6.92
C PHE A 188 10.73 1.31 -5.55
N GLU A 189 9.71 0.44 -5.55
CA GLU A 189 9.09 -0.12 -4.35
C GLU A 189 10.09 -0.93 -3.51
N ARG A 190 11.04 -1.64 -4.14
CA ARG A 190 12.01 -2.49 -3.43
C ARG A 190 12.87 -1.66 -2.47
N PHE A 191 13.32 -0.48 -2.89
CA PHE A 191 14.13 0.41 -2.06
C PHE A 191 13.38 0.76 -0.78
N PHE A 192 12.09 1.09 -0.91
CA PHE A 192 11.25 1.50 0.21
C PHE A 192 10.96 0.33 1.15
N LEU A 193 10.66 -0.85 0.61
CA LEU A 193 10.47 -2.07 1.39
C LEU A 193 11.76 -2.48 2.12
N ASN A 194 12.92 -2.37 1.48
CA ASN A 194 14.21 -2.66 2.12
C ASN A 194 14.48 -1.72 3.29
N TYR A 195 14.23 -0.42 3.12
CA TYR A 195 14.37 0.56 4.20
C TYR A 195 13.44 0.25 5.38
N ILE A 196 12.18 -0.12 5.11
CA ILE A 196 11.24 -0.57 6.15
C ILE A 196 11.76 -1.85 6.81
N PHE A 197 12.23 -2.83 6.04
CA PHE A 197 12.79 -4.08 6.55
C PHE A 197 13.93 -3.82 7.55
N MET A 198 14.90 -2.96 7.20
CA MET A 198 16.00 -2.60 8.09
C MET A 198 15.50 -1.95 9.39
N GLN A 199 14.52 -1.06 9.30
CA GLN A 199 13.92 -0.46 10.49
C GLN A 199 13.19 -1.49 11.37
N LEU A 200 12.46 -2.44 10.77
CA LEU A 200 11.77 -3.49 11.52
C LEU A 200 12.76 -4.41 12.25
N GLN A 201 13.90 -4.73 11.64
CA GLN A 201 14.97 -5.49 12.29
C GLN A 201 15.53 -4.75 13.51
N GLN A 202 15.76 -3.43 13.37
CA GLN A 202 16.17 -2.60 14.49
C GLN A 202 15.12 -2.61 15.62
N ILE A 203 13.86 -2.34 15.29
CA ILE A 203 12.75 -2.30 16.27
C ILE A 203 12.60 -3.63 17.00
N LYS A 204 12.68 -4.75 16.27
CA LYS A 204 12.62 -6.09 16.85
C LYS A 204 13.72 -6.31 17.91
N SER A 205 14.90 -5.74 17.71
CA SER A 205 16.02 -5.85 18.66
C SER A 205 15.93 -4.89 19.85
N GLU A 206 15.25 -3.75 19.70
CA GLU A 206 15.20 -2.68 20.70
C GLU A 206 13.90 -2.70 21.54
N SER A 207 12.79 -3.20 20.99
CA SER A 207 11.45 -2.96 21.54
C SER A 207 10.91 -4.13 22.38
N PHE A 208 11.59 -4.45 23.48
CA PHE A 208 11.14 -5.51 24.40
C PHE A 208 9.79 -5.20 25.04
N PHE A 209 8.90 -6.20 25.09
CA PHE A 209 7.55 -6.13 25.68
C PHE A 209 6.67 -5.00 25.12
N THR A 210 6.67 -4.82 23.79
CA THR A 210 5.78 -3.88 23.08
C THR A 210 4.94 -4.62 22.05
N ILE A 211 3.78 -4.08 21.69
CA ILE A 211 2.99 -4.56 20.55
C ILE A 211 3.77 -4.44 19.23
N SER A 212 4.71 -3.50 19.18
CA SER A 212 5.52 -3.24 18.01
C SER A 212 6.50 -4.37 17.67
N ASN A 213 6.93 -5.17 18.65
CA ASN A 213 7.69 -6.39 18.37
C ASN A 213 6.85 -7.42 17.60
N ILE A 214 5.55 -7.54 17.92
CA ILE A 214 4.63 -8.43 17.20
C ILE A 214 4.41 -7.91 15.79
N LEU A 215 4.15 -6.61 15.63
CA LEU A 215 4.01 -5.99 14.31
C LEU A 215 5.26 -6.16 13.46
N ALA A 216 6.44 -5.92 14.03
CA ALA A 216 7.71 -6.12 13.34
C ALA A 216 7.88 -7.58 12.90
N TYR A 217 7.55 -8.55 13.76
CA TYR A 217 7.58 -9.96 13.39
C TYR A 217 6.65 -10.27 12.20
N LEU A 218 5.40 -9.80 12.24
CA LEU A 218 4.43 -10.06 11.17
C LEU A 218 4.89 -9.49 9.83
N TYR A 219 5.34 -8.24 9.78
CA TYR A 219 5.85 -7.64 8.54
C TYR A 219 7.12 -8.32 8.03
N LEU A 220 8.05 -8.70 8.92
CA LEU A 220 9.27 -9.41 8.52
C LEU A 220 8.96 -10.78 7.91
N ARG A 221 7.91 -11.46 8.38
CA ARG A 221 7.41 -12.71 7.79
C ARG A 221 6.72 -12.49 6.46
N GLU A 222 5.94 -11.41 6.33
CA GLU A 222 5.33 -11.04 5.05
C GLU A 222 6.41 -10.77 3.98
N TYR A 223 7.47 -10.03 4.33
CA TYR A 223 8.58 -9.77 3.40
C TYR A 223 9.39 -11.02 3.07
N GLU A 224 9.52 -11.96 4.01
CA GLU A 224 10.09 -13.28 3.73
C GLU A 224 9.30 -14.03 2.67
N LEU A 225 7.98 -14.08 2.84
CA LEU A 225 7.09 -14.76 1.92
C LEU A 225 7.16 -14.11 0.53
N ARG A 226 7.18 -12.78 0.47
CA ARG A 226 7.32 -12.04 -0.79
C ARG A 226 8.65 -12.33 -1.48
N ASP A 227 9.76 -12.42 -0.75
CA ASP A 227 11.06 -12.81 -1.33
C ASP A 227 11.03 -14.26 -1.85
N ILE A 228 10.41 -15.19 -1.13
CA ILE A 228 10.26 -16.60 -1.58
C ILE A 228 9.43 -16.67 -2.87
N ILE A 229 8.29 -15.97 -2.93
CA ILE A 229 7.46 -15.89 -4.14
C ILE A 229 8.26 -15.30 -5.29
N THR A 230 9.01 -14.21 -5.05
CA THR A 230 9.87 -13.57 -6.05
C THR A 230 10.91 -14.55 -6.61
N ILE A 231 11.50 -15.40 -5.76
CA ILE A 231 12.45 -16.43 -6.19
C ILE A 231 11.75 -17.48 -7.06
N ILE A 232 10.60 -18.00 -6.61
CA ILE A 232 9.85 -19.03 -7.34
C ILE A 232 9.44 -18.51 -8.72
N GLU A 233 8.85 -17.31 -8.80
CA GLU A 233 8.45 -16.71 -10.06
C GLU A 233 9.65 -16.37 -10.94
N GLY A 234 10.75 -15.90 -10.36
CA GLY A 234 12.01 -15.69 -11.08
C GLY A 234 12.52 -16.96 -11.77
N ILE A 235 12.50 -18.08 -11.06
CA ILE A 235 12.87 -19.41 -11.60
C ILE A 235 11.87 -19.84 -12.69
N ARG A 236 10.57 -19.67 -12.45
CA ARG A 236 9.49 -20.00 -13.40
C ARG A 236 9.66 -19.26 -14.73
N TYR A 237 10.03 -17.98 -14.68
CA TYR A 237 10.32 -17.17 -15.87
C TYR A 237 11.74 -17.36 -16.42
N SER A 238 12.52 -18.32 -15.89
CA SER A 238 13.89 -18.62 -16.32
C SER A 238 14.82 -17.39 -16.26
N LEU A 239 14.62 -16.52 -15.28
CA LEU A 239 15.50 -15.37 -15.08
C LEU A 239 16.86 -15.83 -14.50
N PRO A 240 17.98 -15.21 -14.91
CA PRO A 240 19.26 -15.48 -14.28
C PRO A 240 19.25 -15.14 -12.78
N ASP A 241 19.93 -15.94 -11.96
CA ASP A 241 20.00 -15.79 -10.49
C ASP A 241 20.33 -14.37 -10.05
N ASP A 242 21.28 -13.71 -10.71
CA ASP A 242 21.70 -12.36 -10.36
C ASP A 242 20.60 -11.33 -10.62
N ARG A 243 19.76 -11.57 -11.63
CA ARG A 243 18.57 -10.76 -11.90
C ARG A 243 17.51 -10.98 -10.83
N ILE A 244 17.23 -12.23 -10.45
CA ILE A 244 16.28 -12.57 -9.38
C ILE A 244 16.68 -11.88 -8.07
N LYS A 245 17.97 -11.95 -7.70
CA LYS A 245 18.50 -11.30 -6.48
C LYS A 245 18.22 -9.79 -6.46
N ASN A 246 18.18 -9.11 -7.60
CA ASN A 246 17.91 -7.67 -7.67
C ASN A 246 16.48 -7.29 -7.30
N PHE A 247 15.54 -8.25 -7.29
CA PHE A 247 14.15 -8.02 -6.89
C PHE A 247 13.91 -8.29 -5.39
N LEU A 248 14.85 -8.93 -4.68
CA LEU A 248 14.67 -9.30 -3.28
C LEU A 248 14.72 -8.07 -2.37
N ILE A 249 13.73 -7.97 -1.49
CA ILE A 249 13.62 -6.92 -0.47
C ILE A 249 14.84 -6.97 0.44
N ARG A 250 15.29 -8.17 0.83
CA ARG A 250 16.39 -8.36 1.78
C ARG A 250 17.78 -8.06 1.20
N LYS A 251 17.92 -7.91 -0.11
CA LYS A 251 19.21 -7.52 -0.71
C LYS A 251 19.49 -6.05 -0.40
N GLU A 252 20.68 -5.76 0.10
CA GLU A 252 21.13 -4.41 0.41
C GLU A 252 21.03 -3.46 -0.78
N VAL A 253 20.79 -2.18 -0.46
CA VAL A 253 20.37 -1.11 -1.37
C VAL A 253 21.23 0.14 -1.16
#